data_AF-A0A3B9UFW4-F1
#
_entry.id   AF-A0A3B9UFW4-F1
#
_cell.length_a   1.000
_cell.length_b   1.000
_cell.length_c   1.000
_cell.angle_alpha   90.00
_cell.angle_beta   90.00
_cell.angle_gamma   90.00
#
_symmetry.space_group_name_H-M   'P 1'
#
loop_
_entity.id
_entity.type
_entity.pdbx_description
1 polymer ?
#
loop_
_entity_poly.entity_id
_entity_poly.type
_entity_poly.pdbx_seq_one_letter_code
_entity_poly.pdbx_strand_id
1 'polypeptide(L)'
;MSIEALEAQLTEDMKTAMRAKDQVRLEAVRSIRAALTTEKTSAANQGSLTEAQAIAVLQRLKKQRVESAEIFNAQDRKDLAEVEEAQLAVIQGYLPAAL
;
A
#
# COMPACT_ATOMS: atom_id res chain seq x y z
N MET A 1 14.12 7.32 -1.98
CA MET A 1 13.28 7.71 -0.83
C MET A 1 13.71 6.82 0.31
N SER A 2 14.14 7.38 1.45
CA SER A 2 14.52 6.55 2.60
C SER A 2 13.31 5.94 3.28
N ILE A 3 13.50 4.85 4.04
CA ILE A 3 12.41 4.22 4.80
C ILE A 3 11.83 5.18 5.82
N GLU A 4 12.67 5.95 6.52
CA GLU A 4 12.20 6.95 7.49
C GLU A 4 11.32 8.00 6.80
N ALA A 5 11.70 8.45 5.60
CA ALA A 5 10.89 9.38 4.82
C ALA A 5 9.55 8.75 4.38
N LEU A 6 9.54 7.48 3.98
CA LEU A 6 8.32 6.75 3.62
C LEU A 6 7.39 6.58 4.84
N GLU A 7 7.89 6.14 5.98
CA GLU A 7 7.09 5.97 7.20
C GLU A 7 6.51 7.31 7.68
N ALA A 8 7.28 8.39 7.58
CA ALA A 8 6.82 9.75 7.87
C ALA A 8 5.72 10.20 6.90
N GLN A 9 5.92 10.01 5.59
CA GLN A 9 4.94 10.34 4.56
C GLN A 9 3.62 9.59 4.76
N LEU A 10 3.68 8.27 5.00
CA LEU A 10 2.49 7.45 5.27
C LEU A 10 1.74 7.91 6.53
N THR A 11 2.46 8.42 7.53
CA THR A 11 1.84 8.95 8.75
C THR A 11 1.08 10.24 8.47
N GLU A 12 1.67 11.16 7.71
CA GLU A 12 1.01 12.41 7.33
C GLU A 12 -0.15 12.20 6.34
N ASP A 13 0.02 11.32 5.37
CA ASP A 13 -1.04 10.97 4.41
C ASP A 13 -2.23 10.30 5.10
N MET A 14 -1.99 9.47 6.11
CA MET A 14 -3.06 8.89 6.93
C MET A 14 -3.85 10.00 7.65
N LYS A 15 -3.17 10.95 8.29
CA LYS A 15 -3.84 12.07 8.97
C LYS A 15 -4.63 12.92 7.99
N THR A 16 -4.07 13.16 6.81
CA THR A 16 -4.72 13.93 5.74
C THR A 16 -5.97 13.21 5.24
N ALA A 17 -5.89 11.91 4.95
CA ALA A 17 -7.02 11.10 4.52
C ALA A 17 -8.14 11.07 5.59
N MET A 18 -7.77 10.94 6.87
CA MET A 18 -8.75 11.01 7.97
C MET A 18 -9.50 12.35 8.02
N ARG A 19 -8.79 13.48 7.85
CA ARG A 19 -9.41 14.82 7.84
C ARG A 19 -10.29 15.03 6.60
N ALA A 20 -9.84 14.55 5.46
CA ALA A 20 -10.56 14.63 4.18
C ALA A 20 -11.73 13.65 4.08
N LYS A 21 -11.84 12.69 5.02
CA LYS A 21 -12.77 11.54 4.95
C LYS A 21 -12.59 10.72 3.66
N ASP A 22 -11.35 10.68 3.16
CA ASP A 22 -10.97 9.86 2.00
C ASP A 22 -10.72 8.42 2.47
N GLN A 23 -11.77 7.61 2.43
CA GLN A 23 -11.74 6.25 2.93
C GLN A 23 -10.80 5.35 2.11
N VAL A 24 -10.76 5.52 0.79
CA VAL A 24 -9.92 4.72 -0.11
C VAL A 24 -8.44 4.94 0.21
N ARG A 25 -8.01 6.20 0.27
CA ARG A 25 -6.63 6.52 0.64
C ARG A 25 -6.30 6.07 2.05
N LEU A 26 -7.22 6.25 2.99
CA LEU A 26 -7.02 5.85 4.38
C LEU A 26 -6.76 4.34 4.51
N GLU A 27 -7.56 3.53 3.83
CA GLU A 27 -7.42 2.07 3.82
C GLU A 27 -6.13 1.62 3.14
N ALA A 28 -5.82 2.17 1.96
CA ALA A 28 -4.57 1.86 1.25
C ALA A 28 -3.33 2.21 2.10
N VAL A 29 -3.29 3.40 2.71
CA VAL A 29 -2.17 3.83 3.57
C VAL A 29 -2.04 2.95 4.81
N ARG A 30 -3.16 2.57 5.45
CA ARG A 30 -3.15 1.63 6.59
C ARG A 30 -2.64 0.25 6.18
N SER A 31 -3.06 -0.25 5.01
CA SER A 31 -2.62 -1.53 4.47
C SER A 31 -1.10 -1.53 4.23
N ILE A 32 -0.55 -0.46 3.65
CA ILE A 32 0.90 -0.30 3.46
C ILE A 32 1.63 -0.34 4.81
N ARG A 33 1.21 0.49 5.77
CA ARG A 33 1.85 0.56 7.11
C ARG A 33 1.81 -0.77 7.83
N ALA A 34 0.68 -1.49 7.77
CA ALA A 34 0.54 -2.80 8.36
C ALA A 34 1.51 -3.80 7.70
N ALA A 35 1.59 -3.84 6.37
CA ALA A 35 2.48 -4.74 5.66
C ALA A 35 3.96 -4.45 5.93
N LEU A 36 4.36 -3.18 5.98
CA LEU A 36 5.72 -2.77 6.34
C LEU A 36 6.06 -3.16 7.78
N THR A 37 5.12 -2.98 8.72
CA THR A 37 5.30 -3.37 10.12
C THR A 37 5.48 -4.88 10.24
N THR A 38 4.61 -5.66 9.59
CA THR A 38 4.71 -7.12 9.55
C THR A 38 6.06 -7.56 9.00
N GLU A 39 6.50 -6.99 7.88
CA GLU A 39 7.78 -7.31 7.27
C GLU A 39 8.95 -6.96 8.19
N LYS A 40 8.94 -5.78 8.81
CA LYS A 40 9.96 -5.31 9.76
C LYS A 40 10.07 -6.20 10.99
N THR A 41 8.94 -6.70 11.50
CA THR A 41 8.89 -7.59 12.67
C THR A 41 9.10 -9.07 12.34
N SER A 42 9.29 -9.42 11.07
CA SER A 42 9.54 -10.81 10.67
C SER A 42 10.86 -11.32 11.26
N ALA A 43 10.96 -12.63 11.46
CA ALA A 43 12.19 -13.27 11.96
C ALA A 43 13.41 -12.99 11.08
N ALA A 44 13.20 -12.73 9.78
CA ALA A 44 14.27 -12.40 8.84
C ALA A 44 14.83 -10.98 9.02
N ASN A 45 14.03 -10.05 9.53
CA ASN A 45 14.31 -8.61 9.51
C ASN A 45 14.59 -8.02 10.90
N GLN A 46 14.16 -8.70 11.97
CA GLN A 46 14.54 -8.42 13.37
C GLN A 46 14.38 -6.94 13.79
N GLY A 47 13.34 -6.27 13.30
CA GLY A 47 13.02 -4.88 13.65
C GLY A 47 13.61 -3.82 12.71
N SER A 48 14.36 -4.22 11.69
CA SER A 48 14.91 -3.33 10.66
C SER A 48 14.40 -3.69 9.28
N LEU A 49 14.22 -2.71 8.41
CA LEU A 49 13.83 -2.92 7.03
C LEU A 49 14.85 -2.19 6.16
N THR A 50 15.12 -2.69 4.95
CA THR A 50 15.89 -1.98 3.93
C THR A 50 14.96 -1.34 2.90
N GLU A 51 15.43 -0.31 2.18
CA GLU A 51 14.62 0.36 1.14
C GLU A 51 14.16 -0.64 0.07
N ALA A 52 15.02 -1.56 -0.32
CA ALA A 52 14.69 -2.61 -1.28
C ALA A 52 13.55 -3.51 -0.77
N GLN A 53 13.57 -3.89 0.52
CA GLN A 53 12.49 -4.67 1.11
C GLN A 53 11.19 -3.88 1.22
N ALA A 54 11.25 -2.58 1.56
CA ALA A 54 10.07 -1.72 1.56
C ALA A 54 9.43 -1.63 0.17
N ILE A 55 10.25 -1.45 -0.87
CA ILE A 55 9.80 -1.46 -2.28
C ILE A 55 9.18 -2.81 -2.64
N ALA A 56 9.80 -3.92 -2.24
CA ALA A 56 9.27 -5.26 -2.49
C ALA A 56 7.89 -5.48 -1.82
N VAL A 57 7.70 -4.96 -0.60
CA VAL A 57 6.39 -4.98 0.08
C VAL A 57 5.35 -4.18 -0.72
N LEU A 58 5.69 -2.97 -1.16
CA LEU A 58 4.79 -2.13 -1.97
C LEU A 58 4.44 -2.79 -3.30
N GLN A 59 5.41 -3.42 -3.97
CA GLN A 59 5.19 -4.18 -5.21
C GLN A 59 4.26 -5.38 -4.98
N ARG A 60 4.44 -6.10 -3.86
CA ARG A 60 3.55 -7.20 -3.47
C ARG A 60 2.12 -6.71 -3.26
N LEU A 61 1.94 -5.60 -2.56
CA LEU A 61 0.62 -4.99 -2.35
C LEU A 61 -0.01 -4.55 -3.68
N LYS A 62 0.76 -3.88 -4.56
CA LYS A 62 0.33 -3.51 -5.92
C LYS A 62 -0.22 -4.74 -6.66
N LYS A 63 0.55 -5.84 -6.67
CA LYS A 63 0.16 -7.09 -7.33
C LYS A 63 -1.12 -7.68 -6.72
N GLN A 64 -1.25 -7.70 -5.40
CA GLN A 64 -2.46 -8.19 -4.73
C GLN A 64 -3.72 -7.40 -5.12
N ARG A 65 -3.62 -6.08 -5.29
CA ARG A 65 -4.74 -5.25 -5.77
C ARG A 65 -5.13 -5.54 -7.21
N VAL A 66 -4.14 -5.69 -8.08
CA VAL A 66 -4.38 -6.08 -9.49
C VAL A 66 -5.09 -7.43 -9.56
N GLU A 67 -4.56 -8.45 -8.90
CA GLU A 67 -5.14 -9.80 -8.90
C GLU A 67 -6.56 -9.80 -8.31
N SER A 68 -6.80 -9.03 -7.24
CA SER A 68 -8.13 -8.93 -6.62
C SER A 68 -9.13 -8.20 -7.52
N ALA A 69 -8.73 -7.11 -8.17
CA ALA A 69 -9.55 -6.39 -9.14
C ALA A 69 -9.92 -7.28 -10.33
N GLU A 70 -8.97 -8.05 -10.87
CA GLU A 70 -9.21 -9.01 -11.95
C GLU A 70 -10.22 -10.10 -11.53
N ILE A 71 -10.08 -10.66 -10.33
CA ILE A 71 -11.03 -11.65 -9.79
C ILE A 71 -12.43 -11.05 -9.65
N PHE A 72 -12.57 -9.84 -9.11
CA PHE A 72 -13.86 -9.19 -8.96
C PHE A 72 -14.50 -8.84 -10.29
N ASN A 73 -13.71 -8.35 -11.25
CA ASN A 73 -14.19 -8.11 -12.62
C ASN A 73 -14.67 -9.41 -13.28
N ALA A 74 -13.95 -10.52 -13.11
CA ALA A 74 -14.36 -11.83 -13.63
C ALA A 74 -15.65 -12.39 -12.98
N GLN A 75 -16.03 -11.89 -11.81
CA GLN A 75 -17.25 -12.26 -11.07
C GLN A 75 -18.38 -11.24 -11.24
N ASP A 76 -18.26 -10.30 -12.18
CA ASP A 76 -19.20 -9.19 -12.39
C ASP A 76 -19.40 -8.29 -11.14
N ARG A 77 -18.44 -8.28 -10.21
CA ARG A 77 -18.41 -7.46 -8.99
C ARG A 77 -17.62 -6.17 -9.20
N LYS A 78 -18.06 -5.36 -10.17
CA LYS A 78 -17.39 -4.09 -10.54
C LYS A 78 -17.25 -3.11 -9.37
N ASP A 79 -18.24 -3.10 -8.48
CA ASP A 79 -18.22 -2.31 -7.24
C ASP A 79 -16.96 -2.59 -6.39
N LEU A 80 -16.56 -3.85 -6.30
CA LEU A 80 -15.36 -4.25 -5.55
C LEU A 80 -14.08 -4.04 -6.36
N ALA A 81 -14.12 -4.28 -7.67
CA ALA A 81 -12.98 -4.04 -8.55
C ALA A 81 -12.55 -2.57 -8.54
N GLU A 82 -13.50 -1.64 -8.61
CA GLU A 82 -13.24 -0.20 -8.56
C GLU A 82 -12.56 0.22 -7.25
N VAL A 83 -12.92 -0.39 -6.12
CA VAL A 83 -12.26 -0.14 -4.83
C VAL A 83 -10.81 -0.61 -4.87
N GLU A 84 -10.54 -1.81 -5.37
CA GLU A 84 -9.19 -2.36 -5.50
C GLU A 84 -8.32 -1.52 -6.44
N GLU A 85 -8.86 -1.08 -7.58
CA GLU A 85 -8.20 -0.20 -8.54
C GLU A 85 -7.90 1.20 -7.96
N ALA A 86 -8.82 1.75 -7.18
CA ALA A 86 -8.61 3.03 -6.51
C ALA A 86 -7.52 2.92 -5.42
N GLN A 87 -7.49 1.82 -4.65
CA GLN A 87 -6.40 1.56 -3.69
C GLN A 87 -5.07 1.30 -4.41
N LEU A 88 -5.08 0.61 -5.55
CA LEU A 88 -3.91 0.38 -6.39
C LEU A 88 -3.25 1.70 -6.82
N ALA A 89 -4.04 2.67 -7.27
CA ALA A 89 -3.54 3.99 -7.65
C ALA A 89 -2.83 4.70 -6.48
N VAL A 90 -3.35 4.58 -5.27
CA VAL A 90 -2.71 5.12 -4.06
C VAL A 90 -1.38 4.44 -3.78
N ILE A 91 -1.32 3.10 -3.84
CA ILE A 91 -0.09 2.33 -3.61
C ILE A 91 0.99 2.67 -4.65
N GLN A 92 0.61 2.84 -5.92
CA GLN A 92 1.52 3.24 -7.00
C GLN A 92 2.19 4.58 -6.73
N GLY A 93 1.51 5.51 -6.05
CA GLY A 93 2.07 6.81 -5.67
C GLY A 93 3.25 6.72 -4.68
N TYR A 94 3.45 5.58 -4.01
CA TYR A 94 4.59 5.35 -3.11
C TYR A 94 5.73 4.57 -3.75
N LEU A 95 5.54 4.06 -4.97
CA LEU A 95 6.60 3.38 -5.72
C LEU A 95 7.42 4.41 -6.51
N PRO A 96 8.74 4.19 -6.68
CA PRO A 96 9.54 4.98 -7.61
C PRO A 96 8.95 4.96 -9.02
N ALA A 97 8.85 6.11 -9.67
CA ALA A 97 8.25 6.27 -11.01
C ALA A 97 8.98 5.51 -12.14
N ALA A 98 10.14 4.91 -11.86
CA ALA A 98 10.96 4.16 -12.81
C ALA A 98 10.75 2.63 -12.76
N LEU A 99 9.67 2.14 -12.13
CA LEU A 99 9.39 0.72 -11.88
C LEU A 99 8.02 0.25 -12.41
#